data_AF-A0A7X8KE85-F1
#
_entry.id   AF-A0A7X8KE85-F1
#
_cell.length_a   1.000
_cell.length_b   1.000
_cell.length_c   1.000
_cell.angle_alpha   90.00
_cell.angle_beta   90.00
_cell.angle_gamma   90.00
#
_symmetry.space_group_name_H-M   'P 1'
#
loop_
_entity.id
_entity.type
_entity.pdbx_description
1 polymer ?
#
loop_
_entity_poly.entity_id
_entity_poly.type
_entity_poly.pdbx_seq_one_letter_code
_entity_poly.pdbx_strand_id
1 'polypeptide(L)'
;MKIKTLLLLLILLSGCYYDDGPIVSLRTPEKRLINKWKYSHVTVNGSDVTKQYENRYIEFKKDNTAAFFFKDLLINDAKWKFSDDYRYIYLSF
;
A
#
# COMPACT_ATOMS: atom_id res chain seq x y z
N MET A 1 8.91 36.29 3.84
CA MET A 1 9.42 35.02 4.40
C MET A 1 10.85 34.84 3.90
N LYS A 2 11.85 34.82 4.79
CA LYS A 2 13.27 34.84 4.37
C LYS A 2 13.64 33.50 3.73
N ILE A 3 14.45 33.50 2.67
CA ILE A 3 14.84 32.30 1.91
C ILE A 3 15.47 31.21 2.80
N LYS A 4 16.15 31.63 3.88
CA LYS A 4 16.73 30.75 4.90
C LYS A 4 15.68 29.98 5.70
N THR A 5 14.50 30.57 5.93
CA THR A 5 13.38 29.94 6.63
C THR A 5 12.68 28.89 5.76
N LEU A 6 12.61 29.12 4.45
CA LEU A 6 12.05 28.15 3.50
C LEU A 6 12.97 26.92 3.33
N LEU A 7 14.28 27.15 3.27
CA LEU A 7 15.28 26.07 3.18
C LEU A 7 15.26 25.15 4.41
N LEU A 8 15.05 25.72 5.60
CA LEU A 8 14.93 24.95 6.85
C LEU A 8 13.69 24.04 6.87
N LEU A 9 12.58 24.49 6.28
CA LEU A 9 11.34 23.70 6.17
C LEU A 9 11.49 22.50 5.21
N LEU A 10 12.24 22.69 4.12
CA LEU A 10 12.51 21.64 3.12
C LEU A 10 13.40 20.52 3.68
N ILE A 11 14.32 20.84 4.59
CA ILE A 11 15.18 19.85 5.26
C ILE A 11 14.38 18.98 6.25
N LEU A 12 13.35 19.54 6.90
CA LEU A 12 12.44 18.76 7.76
C LEU A 12 11.55 17.79 6.97
N LEU A 13 11.25 18.09 5.70
CA LEU A 13 10.50 17.21 4.80
C LEU A 13 11.36 16.11 4.17
N SER A 14 12.69 16.24 4.21
CA SER A 14 13.63 15.19 3.78
C SER A 14 13.88 14.11 4.86
N GLY A 15 13.17 14.20 5.99
CA GLY A 15 13.25 13.25 7.09
C GLY A 15 13.00 11.80 6.65
N CYS A 16 13.92 10.94 7.04
CA CYS A 16 14.05 9.54 6.67
C CYS A 16 12.76 8.70 6.73
N TYR A 17 12.75 7.73 5.82
CA TYR A 17 11.87 6.56 5.71
C TYR A 17 11.34 6.05 7.06
N TYR A 18 10.02 5.91 7.17
CA TYR A 18 9.35 5.14 8.21
C TYR A 18 8.77 3.87 7.59
N ASP A 19 8.72 2.78 8.36
CA ASP A 19 8.02 1.54 7.96
C ASP A 19 6.54 1.80 7.61
N ASP A 20 5.94 2.85 8.20
CA ASP A 20 4.55 3.31 7.95
C ASP A 20 4.42 4.39 6.85
N GLY A 21 5.53 4.78 6.21
CA GLY A 21 5.57 5.81 5.17
C GLY A 21 5.60 7.25 5.68
N PRO A 22 5.72 8.24 4.78
CA PRO A 22 5.90 9.63 5.17
C PRO A 22 4.60 10.21 5.77
N ILE A 23 4.73 10.96 6.87
CA ILE A 23 3.62 11.70 7.52
C ILE A 23 2.88 12.60 6.51
N VAL A 24 3.63 13.14 5.54
CA VAL A 24 3.08 13.91 4.40
C VAL A 24 3.53 13.22 3.11
N SER A 25 2.58 12.66 2.35
CA SER A 25 2.85 12.12 1.02
C SER A 25 2.34 13.07 -0.05
N LEU A 26 3.20 13.39 -1.03
CA LEU A 26 2.78 14.11 -2.24
C LEU A 26 2.11 13.19 -3.28
N ARG A 27 2.08 11.87 -3.04
CA ARG A 27 1.40 10.89 -3.89
C ARG A 27 -0.03 10.71 -3.41
N THR A 28 -0.97 10.62 -4.34
CA THR A 28 -2.37 10.28 -4.02
C THR A 28 -2.44 8.86 -3.42
N PRO A 29 -3.46 8.55 -2.59
CA PRO A 29 -3.66 7.22 -2.03
C PRO A 29 -3.64 6.10 -3.09
N GLU A 30 -4.28 6.33 -4.24
CA GLU A 30 -4.30 5.39 -5.37
C GLU A 30 -2.90 5.16 -5.92
N LYS A 31 -2.13 6.22 -6.15
CA LYS A 31 -0.74 6.10 -6.60
C LYS A 31 0.14 5.39 -5.58
N ARG A 32 -0.17 5.45 -4.28
CA ARG A 32 0.55 4.68 -3.26
C ARG A 32 0.17 3.20 -3.29
N LEU A 33 -1.12 2.89 -3.49
CA LEU A 33 -1.62 1.52 -3.54
C LEU A 33 -1.11 0.73 -4.74
N ILE A 34 -1.00 1.36 -5.91
CA ILE A 34 -0.56 0.69 -7.15
C ILE A 34 0.89 0.21 -7.02
N ASN A 35 1.04 -1.08 -6.68
CA ASN A 35 2.30 -1.80 -6.53
C ASN A 35 2.04 -3.31 -6.32
N LYS A 36 3.11 -4.09 -6.19
CA LYS A 36 3.09 -5.45 -5.64
C LYS A 36 3.31 -5.40 -4.13
N TRP A 37 2.42 -6.06 -3.39
CA TRP A 37 2.43 -6.09 -1.92
C TRP A 37 2.52 -7.53 -1.43
N LYS A 38 3.54 -7.79 -0.60
CA LYS A 38 3.67 -9.05 0.13
C LYS A 38 2.93 -8.92 1.46
N TYR A 39 2.28 -10.00 1.89
CA TYR A 39 1.65 -10.06 3.20
C TYR A 39 2.72 -10.03 4.30
N SER A 40 2.65 -9.04 5.20
CA SER A 40 3.50 -8.94 6.37
C SER A 40 2.92 -9.72 7.56
N HIS A 41 1.61 -9.62 7.76
CA HIS A 41 0.88 -10.30 8.82
C HIS A 41 -0.56 -10.60 8.37
N VAL A 42 -1.07 -11.79 8.69
CA VAL A 42 -2.43 -12.21 8.37
C VAL A 42 -3.07 -12.91 9.56
N THR A 43 -4.23 -12.42 9.98
CA THR A 43 -5.05 -13.02 11.03
C THR A 43 -6.40 -13.46 10.49
N VAL A 44 -6.82 -14.68 10.84
CA VAL A 44 -8.17 -15.19 10.53
C VAL A 44 -8.80 -15.65 11.84
N ASN A 45 -9.94 -15.05 12.19
CA ASN A 45 -10.65 -15.32 13.46
C ASN A 45 -9.75 -15.19 14.70
N GLY A 46 -8.82 -14.22 14.70
CA GLY A 46 -7.88 -13.98 15.80
C GLY A 46 -6.63 -14.87 15.80
N SER A 47 -6.55 -15.88 14.93
CA SER A 47 -5.35 -16.73 14.79
C SER A 47 -4.40 -16.19 13.74
N ASP A 48 -3.11 -16.10 14.07
CA ASP A 48 -2.05 -15.78 13.10
C ASP A 48 -1.87 -16.94 12.11
N VAL A 49 -2.12 -16.65 10.83
CA VAL A 49 -1.96 -17.59 9.70
C VAL A 49 -0.95 -17.07 8.68
N THR A 50 -0.09 -16.12 9.05
CA THR A 50 0.87 -15.45 8.17
C THR A 50 1.70 -16.42 7.34
N LYS A 51 2.12 -17.56 7.94
CA LYS A 51 2.89 -18.60 7.24
C LYS A 51 2.17 -19.21 6.02
N GLN A 52 0.84 -19.27 6.03
CA GLN A 52 0.04 -19.81 4.90
C GLN A 52 0.05 -18.87 3.68
N TYR A 53 0.40 -17.60 3.91
CA TYR A 53 0.52 -16.55 2.91
C TYR A 53 1.97 -16.33 2.46
N GLU A 54 2.90 -17.19 2.90
CA GLU A 54 4.26 -17.19 2.37
C GLU A 54 4.24 -17.41 0.85
N ASN A 55 5.08 -16.67 0.14
CA ASN A 55 5.13 -16.64 -1.33
C ASN A 55 3.84 -16.18 -2.03
N ARG A 56 2.89 -15.59 -1.28
CA ARG A 56 1.74 -14.90 -1.85
C ARG A 56 1.96 -13.40 -1.89
N TYR A 57 1.43 -12.76 -2.93
CA TYR A 57 1.37 -11.31 -3.04
C TYR A 57 0.14 -10.88 -3.80
N ILE A 58 -0.21 -9.61 -3.67
CA ILE A 58 -1.26 -8.94 -4.44
C ILE A 58 -0.63 -7.82 -5.26
N GLU A 59 -1.02 -7.71 -6.52
CA GLU A 59 -0.64 -6.59 -7.40
C GLU A 59 -1.87 -5.73 -7.65
N PHE A 60 -1.84 -4.48 -7.19
CA PHE A 60 -2.86 -3.48 -7.54
C PHE A 60 -2.43 -2.71 -8.79
N LYS A 61 -3.30 -2.65 -9.80
CA LYS A 61 -3.02 -2.05 -11.11
C LYS A 61 -3.82 -0.76 -11.33
N LYS A 62 -3.34 0.06 -12.26
CA LYS A 62 -3.92 1.38 -12.61
C LYS A 62 -5.32 1.33 -13.21
N ASP A 63 -5.73 0.18 -13.73
CA ASP A 63 -7.02 -0.06 -14.39
C ASP A 63 -8.11 -0.56 -13.40
N ASN A 64 -7.90 -0.32 -12.10
CA ASN A 64 -8.75 -0.77 -11.01
C ASN A 64 -8.88 -2.29 -10.91
N THR A 65 -7.91 -3.05 -11.42
CA THR A 65 -7.79 -4.50 -11.19
C THR A 65 -6.72 -4.82 -10.14
N ALA A 66 -6.96 -5.89 -9.39
CA ALA A 66 -6.04 -6.49 -8.46
C ALA A 66 -5.82 -7.96 -8.87
N ALA A 67 -4.57 -8.42 -8.84
CA ALA A 67 -4.21 -9.79 -9.18
C ALA A 67 -3.50 -10.45 -8.00
N PHE A 68 -3.93 -11.67 -7.65
CA PHE A 68 -3.40 -12.44 -6.54
C PHE A 68 -2.48 -13.53 -7.09
N PHE A 69 -1.33 -13.70 -6.45
CA PHE A 69 -0.31 -14.64 -6.92
C PHE A 69 0.15 -15.59 -5.82
N PHE A 70 0.57 -16.79 -6.22
CA PHE A 70 1.36 -17.74 -5.43
C PHE A 70 2.57 -18.20 -6.24
N LYS A 71 3.79 -17.89 -5.80
CA LYS A 71 5.03 -18.19 -6.55
C LYS A 71 4.93 -17.74 -8.03
N ASP A 72 4.46 -16.51 -8.24
CA ASP A 72 4.25 -15.88 -9.56
C ASP A 72 3.18 -16.52 -10.46
N LEU A 73 2.46 -17.53 -9.98
CA LEU A 73 1.27 -18.05 -10.64
C LEU A 73 0.06 -17.22 -10.24
N LEU A 74 -0.68 -16.71 -11.23
CA LEU A 74 -1.96 -16.02 -11.01
C LEU A 74 -2.96 -17.04 -10.43
N ILE A 75 -3.51 -16.74 -9.26
CA ILE A 75 -4.48 -17.61 -8.56
C ILE A 75 -5.89 -17.03 -8.56
N ASN A 76 -6.02 -15.70 -8.62
CA ASN A 76 -7.31 -15.02 -8.68
C ASN A 76 -7.12 -13.56 -9.14
N ASP A 77 -8.20 -12.93 -9.56
CA ASP A 77 -8.27 -11.49 -9.83
C ASP A 77 -9.52 -10.87 -9.23
N ALA A 78 -9.50 -9.55 -9.09
CA ALA A 78 -10.60 -8.78 -8.54
C ALA A 78 -10.59 -7.36 -9.12
N LYS A 79 -11.72 -6.66 -9.04
CA LYS A 79 -11.75 -5.19 -9.10
C LYS A 79 -11.49 -4.62 -7.72
N TRP A 80 -10.85 -3.46 -7.65
CA TRP A 80 -10.63 -2.75 -6.39
C TRP A 80 -11.16 -1.32 -6.42
N LYS A 81 -11.58 -0.81 -5.26
CA LYS A 81 -11.98 0.58 -5.05
C LYS A 81 -11.66 1.01 -3.61
N PHE A 82 -11.17 2.22 -3.41
CA PHE A 82 -11.09 2.82 -2.07
C PHE A 82 -12.47 3.18 -1.52
N SER A 83 -12.61 3.15 -0.20
CA SER A 83 -13.66 3.90 0.49
C SER A 83 -13.50 5.41 0.29
N ASP A 84 -14.57 6.16 0.44
CA ASP A 84 -14.57 7.62 0.23
C ASP A 84 -13.60 8.35 1.18
N ASP A 85 -13.29 7.74 2.33
CA ASP A 85 -12.33 8.22 3.32
C ASP A 85 -10.92 7.61 3.20
N TYR A 86 -10.67 6.80 2.16
CA TYR A 86 -9.41 6.10 1.88
C TYR A 86 -8.89 5.15 2.97
N ARG A 87 -9.71 4.78 3.97
CA ARG A 87 -9.31 3.85 5.04
C ARG A 87 -9.44 2.39 4.66
N TYR A 88 -10.29 2.07 3.69
CA TYR A 88 -10.57 0.70 3.28
C TYR A 88 -10.39 0.53 1.77
N ILE A 89 -10.01 -0.68 1.39
CA ILE A 89 -10.00 -1.12 -0.01
C ILE A 89 -11.06 -2.21 -0.13
N TYR A 90 -12.06 -1.98 -0.98
CA TYR A 90 -13.05 -2.97 -1.35
C TYR A 90 -12.52 -3.79 -2.53
N LEU A 91 -12.68 -5.10 -2.46
CA LEU A 91 -12.33 -6.05 -3.51
C LEU A 91 -13.61 -6.74 -3.99
N SER A 92 -13.85 -6.73 -5.30
CA SER A 92 -14.97 -7.40 -5.95
C SER A 92 -14.43 -8.51 -6.85
N PHE A 93 -14.72 -9.76 -6.47
CA PHE A 93 -14.33 -10.97 -7.20
C PHE A 93 -15.37 -11.35 -8.26
#